data_AF-A0A031LHL6-F1
#
_entry.id   AF-A0A031LHL6-F1
#
_cell.length_a   1.000
_cell.length_b   1.000
_cell.length_c   1.000
_cell.angle_alpha   90.00
_cell.angle_beta   90.00
_cell.angle_gamma   90.00
#
_symmetry.space_group_name_H-M   'P 1'
#
loop_
_entity.id
_entity.type
_entity.pdbx_description
1 polymer ?
#
loop_
_entity_poly.entity_id
_entity_poly.type
_entity_poly.pdbx_seq_one_letter_code
_entity_poly.pdbx_strand_id
1 'polypeptide(L)'
;LQTLLYEIVVAVIIGLVFGWGILRLLRGKHEMESLILTTALLACGSYLVALFAHASAPIACVIGGLIVGNKWKEILQNREIQEVNHFWHTVEGIINSFLFTLIGLELFILDLNASMILGGIIAFVILHISRFAANFLAFAFFPSFRKKSYNGSLAILSWGGVRGGISLALILAVANVPELRQYSSILIGYTFIVVLLSGVVCGLGLPAVMNAFYYNPNEEKEGLKGLYQRLCNKLNRKGFKYIVGEDSKGNEIITIYNPEVILDRTSDDGVAIVHHPAKAEEVKKLENPENF
;
A
#
# COMPACT_ATOMS: atom_id res chain seq x y z
N LEU A 1 2.48 -15.48 22.05
CA LEU A 1 2.12 -14.07 22.33
C LEU A 1 3.23 -13.34 23.08
N GLN A 2 3.77 -13.90 24.16
CA GLN A 2 4.95 -13.36 24.85
C GLN A 2 6.20 -13.26 23.94
N THR A 3 6.49 -14.30 23.16
CA THR A 3 7.59 -14.32 22.16
C THR A 3 7.43 -13.23 21.10
N LEU A 4 6.24 -13.12 20.52
CA LEU A 4 5.91 -12.10 19.53
C LEU A 4 6.05 -10.67 20.11
N LEU A 5 5.57 -10.45 21.34
CA LEU A 5 5.72 -9.15 21.99
C LEU A 5 7.19 -8.80 22.22
N TYR A 6 7.99 -9.76 22.68
CA TYR A 6 9.43 -9.61 22.85
C TYR A 6 10.11 -9.24 21.52
N GLU A 7 9.86 -10.00 20.46
CA GLU A 7 10.45 -9.77 19.14
C GLU A 7 10.17 -8.36 18.60
N ILE A 8 8.95 -7.86 18.79
CA ILE A 8 8.54 -6.53 18.34
C ILE A 8 9.17 -5.44 19.21
N VAL A 9 9.03 -5.53 20.54
CA VAL A 9 9.50 -4.49 21.46
C VAL A 9 11.01 -4.33 21.37
N VAL A 10 11.75 -5.43 21.37
CA VAL A 10 13.21 -5.39 21.25
C VAL A 10 13.64 -4.85 19.89
N ALA A 11 12.99 -5.26 18.80
CA ALA A 11 13.27 -4.71 17.47
C ALA A 11 13.01 -3.19 17.40
N VAL A 12 11.92 -2.71 18.00
CA VAL A 12 11.63 -1.27 18.08
C VAL A 12 12.72 -0.53 18.85
N ILE A 13 13.14 -1.04 20.01
CA ILE A 13 14.22 -0.42 20.80
C ILE A 13 15.52 -0.36 19.99
N ILE A 14 15.91 -1.46 19.33
CA ILE A 14 17.11 -1.50 18.49
C ILE A 14 17.00 -0.49 17.35
N GLY A 15 15.86 -0.45 16.64
CA GLY A 15 15.62 0.51 15.58
C GLY A 15 15.68 1.97 16.05
N LEU A 16 15.15 2.27 17.24
CA LEU A 16 15.26 3.60 17.86
C LEU A 16 16.73 3.96 18.13
N VAL A 17 17.48 3.07 18.78
CA VAL A 17 18.90 3.30 19.11
C VAL A 17 19.73 3.54 17.85
N PHE A 18 19.57 2.68 16.84
CA PHE A 18 20.27 2.84 15.56
C PHE A 18 19.83 4.11 14.83
N GLY A 19 18.53 4.40 14.75
CA GLY A 19 18.03 5.61 14.06
C GLY A 19 18.57 6.90 14.68
N TRP A 20 18.53 7.04 16.01
CA TRP A 20 19.08 8.20 16.70
C TRP A 20 20.61 8.27 16.63
N GLY A 21 21.30 7.12 16.72
CA GLY A 21 22.75 7.04 16.57
C GLY A 21 23.21 7.50 15.18
N ILE A 22 22.55 7.00 14.13
CA ILE A 22 22.84 7.37 12.75
C ILE A 22 22.50 8.83 12.48
N LEU A 23 21.37 9.36 12.98
CA LEU A 23 21.09 10.80 12.87
C LEU A 23 22.20 11.66 13.48
N ARG A 24 22.86 11.18 14.55
CA ARG A 24 23.99 11.89 15.14
C ARG A 24 25.25 11.79 14.26
N LEU A 25 25.47 10.64 13.63
CA LEU A 25 26.60 10.45 12.69
C LEU A 25 26.43 11.25 11.39
N LEU A 26 25.20 11.46 10.93
CA LEU A 26 24.89 12.27 9.75
C LEU A 26 25.00 13.78 10.00
N ARG A 27 25.14 14.22 11.27
CA ARG A 27 25.32 15.64 11.59
C ARG A 27 26.76 16.04 11.29
N GLY A 28 26.96 16.72 10.17
CA GLY A 28 28.24 17.26 9.79
C GLY A 28 28.33 17.49 8.29
N LYS A 29 29.56 17.72 7.82
CA LYS A 29 29.86 17.68 6.38
C LYS A 29 30.34 16.28 6.03
N HIS A 30 29.62 15.62 5.13
CA HIS A 30 29.95 14.28 4.67
C HIS A 30 30.12 14.28 3.16
N GLU A 31 31.01 13.42 2.67
CA GLU A 31 31.01 13.04 1.27
C GLU A 31 29.85 12.08 1.00
N MET A 32 29.43 12.00 -0.27
CA MET A 32 28.27 11.20 -0.66
C MET A 32 28.41 9.71 -0.29
N GLU A 33 29.61 9.15 -0.47
CA GLU A 33 29.93 7.76 -0.11
C GLU A 33 29.73 7.51 1.40
N SER A 34 30.10 8.48 2.24
CA SER A 34 29.92 8.40 3.69
C SER A 34 28.44 8.37 4.06
N LEU A 35 27.58 9.15 3.40
CA LEU A 35 26.13 9.13 3.63
C LEU A 35 25.53 7.76 3.28
N ILE A 36 25.92 7.20 2.13
CA ILE A 36 25.46 5.87 1.69
C ILE A 36 25.93 4.80 2.68
N LEU A 37 27.20 4.78 3.05
CA LEU A 37 27.75 3.82 4.01
C LEU A 37 27.08 3.94 5.38
N THR A 38 26.77 5.16 5.83
CA THR A 38 26.12 5.41 7.11
C THR A 38 24.67 4.89 7.10
N THR A 39 23.94 5.08 6.00
CA THR A 39 22.59 4.49 5.86
C THR A 39 22.63 2.97 5.64
N ALA A 40 23.68 2.43 5.03
CA ALA A 40 23.89 0.99 4.93
C ALA A 40 24.22 0.37 6.30
N LEU A 41 25.00 1.08 7.13
CA LEU A 41 25.26 0.71 8.52
C LEU A 41 23.97 0.69 9.34
N LEU A 42 23.06 1.66 9.13
CA LEU A 42 21.72 1.62 9.74
C LEU A 42 21.01 0.31 9.36
N ALA A 43 20.90 0.03 8.07
CA ALA A 43 20.14 -1.11 7.57
C ALA A 43 20.76 -2.44 8.03
N CYS A 44 22.01 -2.71 7.68
CA CYS A 44 22.70 -3.97 7.98
C CYS A 44 22.99 -4.12 9.48
N GLY A 45 23.39 -3.04 10.16
CA GLY A 45 23.73 -3.05 11.57
C GLY A 45 22.51 -3.32 12.45
N SER A 46 21.41 -2.59 12.24
CA SER A 46 20.17 -2.84 13.01
C SER A 46 19.61 -4.23 12.73
N TYR A 47 19.70 -4.72 11.48
CA TYR A 47 19.28 -6.06 11.11
C TYR A 47 20.06 -7.13 11.89
N LEU A 48 21.39 -7.06 11.85
CA LEU A 48 22.28 -8.04 12.46
C LEU A 48 22.15 -8.05 13.98
N VAL A 49 22.09 -6.88 14.62
CA VAL A 49 21.90 -6.79 16.08
C VAL A 49 20.54 -7.35 16.50
N ALA A 50 19.47 -7.06 15.75
CA ALA A 50 18.15 -7.64 16.04
C ALA A 50 18.13 -9.15 15.86
N LEU A 51 18.82 -9.69 14.85
CA LEU A 51 18.94 -11.13 14.65
C LEU A 51 19.65 -11.81 15.85
N PHE A 52 20.76 -11.24 16.34
CA PHE A 52 21.45 -11.74 17.54
C PHE A 52 20.62 -11.64 18.81
N ALA A 53 19.71 -10.66 18.89
CA ALA A 53 18.79 -10.50 20.02
C ALA A 53 17.56 -11.41 19.94
N HIS A 54 17.46 -12.28 18.93
CA HIS A 54 16.28 -13.07 18.60
C HIS A 54 15.02 -12.20 18.44
N ALA A 55 15.18 -11.02 17.83
CA ALA A 55 14.12 -10.06 17.56
C ALA A 55 13.88 -9.91 16.05
N SER A 56 12.79 -9.24 15.67
CA SER A 56 12.45 -9.04 14.25
C SER A 56 13.40 -8.05 13.58
N ALA A 57 14.37 -8.58 12.83
CA ALA A 57 15.35 -7.77 12.11
C ALA A 57 14.74 -6.78 11.11
N PRO A 58 13.74 -7.14 10.26
CA PRO A 58 13.10 -6.18 9.37
C PRO A 58 12.41 -5.03 10.10
N ILE A 59 11.80 -5.29 11.28
CA ILE A 59 11.14 -4.23 12.06
C ILE A 59 12.19 -3.24 12.59
N ALA A 60 13.32 -3.71 13.10
CA ALA A 60 14.40 -2.84 13.57
C ALA A 60 14.90 -1.91 12.46
N CYS A 61 15.12 -2.45 11.25
CA CYS A 61 15.52 -1.66 10.08
C CYS A 61 14.48 -0.59 9.71
N VAL A 62 13.19 -0.96 9.67
CA VAL A 62 12.10 -0.04 9.31
C VAL A 62 11.98 1.09 10.33
N ILE A 63 12.04 0.78 11.63
CA ILE A 63 11.97 1.81 12.68
C ILE A 63 13.16 2.77 12.59
N GLY A 64 14.37 2.25 12.42
CA GLY A 64 15.56 3.09 12.20
C GLY A 64 15.45 3.96 10.95
N GLY A 65 15.01 3.37 9.83
CA GLY A 65 14.81 4.06 8.55
C GLY A 65 13.75 5.15 8.63
N LEU A 66 12.63 4.93 9.33
CA LEU A 66 11.59 5.95 9.54
C LEU A 66 12.11 7.14 10.34
N ILE A 67 12.90 6.90 11.39
CA ILE A 67 13.50 7.98 12.19
C ILE A 67 14.45 8.82 11.35
N VAL A 68 15.37 8.17 10.64
CA VAL A 68 16.35 8.87 9.79
C VAL A 68 15.63 9.59 8.66
N GLY A 69 14.75 8.90 7.92
CA GLY A 69 14.02 9.45 6.78
C GLY A 69 13.07 10.60 7.12
N ASN A 70 12.55 10.65 8.36
CA ASN A 70 11.73 11.77 8.81
C ASN A 70 12.57 12.99 9.21
N LYS A 71 13.73 12.79 9.83
CA LYS A 71 14.52 13.88 10.44
C LYS A 71 15.71 14.37 9.63
N TRP A 72 16.21 13.59 8.67
CA TRP A 72 17.38 13.97 7.88
C TRP A 72 17.19 15.25 7.05
N LYS A 73 15.94 15.66 6.74
CA LYS A 73 15.62 16.92 6.05
C LYS A 73 15.97 18.15 6.90
N GLU A 74 16.09 17.99 8.21
CA GLU A 74 16.53 19.03 9.15
C GLU A 74 18.07 19.17 9.17
N ILE A 75 18.81 18.22 8.57
CA ILE A 75 20.27 18.06 8.75
C ILE A 75 21.03 18.08 7.42
N LEU A 76 20.46 17.47 6.38
CA LEU A 76 21.06 17.31 5.05
C LEU A 76 20.38 18.19 4.01
N GLN A 77 21.10 18.49 2.94
CA GLN A 77 20.57 19.20 1.78
C GLN A 77 19.66 18.28 0.95
N ASN A 78 18.68 18.87 0.26
CA ASN A 78 17.76 18.11 -0.61
C ASN A 78 18.48 17.27 -1.67
N ARG A 79 19.60 17.77 -2.21
CA ARG A 79 20.41 17.04 -3.19
C ARG A 79 20.99 15.75 -2.61
N GLU A 80 21.60 15.82 -1.43
CA GLU A 80 22.19 14.67 -0.74
C GLU A 80 21.12 13.60 -0.46
N ILE A 81 19.95 14.04 0.01
CA ILE A 81 18.80 13.16 0.27
C ILE A 81 18.33 12.48 -1.02
N GLN A 82 18.22 13.22 -2.13
CA GLN A 82 17.83 12.66 -3.43
C GLN A 82 18.84 11.63 -3.94
N GLU A 83 20.14 11.90 -3.82
CA GLU A 83 21.18 10.97 -4.25
C GLU A 83 21.15 9.69 -3.39
N VAL A 84 20.93 9.79 -2.06
CA VAL A 84 20.82 8.62 -1.17
C VAL A 84 19.58 7.81 -1.51
N ASN A 85 18.43 8.46 -1.74
CA ASN A 85 17.21 7.79 -2.17
C ASN A 85 17.39 7.10 -3.52
N HIS A 86 18.06 7.75 -4.47
CA HIS A 86 18.32 7.16 -5.78
C HIS A 86 19.19 5.90 -5.69
N PHE A 87 20.21 5.92 -4.84
CA PHE A 87 21.02 4.74 -4.53
C PHE A 87 20.15 3.61 -3.98
N TRP A 88 19.34 3.86 -2.96
CA TRP A 88 18.50 2.83 -2.35
C TRP A 88 17.40 2.31 -3.28
N HIS A 89 16.81 3.16 -4.12
CA HIS A 89 15.87 2.72 -5.16
C HIS A 89 16.57 1.85 -6.23
N THR A 90 17.83 2.14 -6.56
CA THR A 90 18.61 1.31 -7.47
C THR A 90 18.89 -0.06 -6.85
N VAL A 91 19.30 -0.10 -5.58
CA VAL A 91 19.52 -1.35 -4.83
C VAL A 91 18.23 -2.15 -4.72
N GLU A 92 17.11 -1.50 -4.38
CA GLU A 92 15.78 -2.11 -4.36
C GLU A 92 15.42 -2.73 -5.71
N GLY A 93 15.63 -1.99 -6.81
CA GLY A 93 15.39 -2.47 -8.17
C GLY A 93 16.23 -3.69 -8.54
N ILE A 94 17.52 -3.69 -8.15
CA ILE A 94 18.43 -4.82 -8.38
C ILE A 94 17.95 -6.05 -7.60
N ILE A 95 17.71 -5.91 -6.29
CA ILE A 95 17.28 -7.03 -5.42
C ILE A 95 15.94 -7.60 -5.90
N ASN A 96 14.97 -6.74 -6.23
CA ASN A 96 13.68 -7.18 -6.76
C ASN A 96 13.83 -7.92 -8.09
N SER A 97 14.70 -7.46 -9.00
CA SER A 97 14.96 -8.15 -10.27
C SER A 97 15.55 -9.54 -10.04
N PHE A 98 16.49 -9.68 -9.11
CA PHE A 98 17.02 -10.98 -8.72
C PHE A 98 15.94 -11.87 -8.11
N LEU A 99 15.11 -11.35 -7.19
CA LEU A 99 14.02 -12.11 -6.59
C LEU A 99 13.06 -12.64 -7.65
N PHE A 100 12.55 -11.77 -8.54
CA PHE A 100 11.66 -12.17 -9.62
C PHE A 100 12.30 -13.18 -10.59
N THR A 101 13.60 -13.05 -10.86
CA THR A 101 14.36 -14.00 -11.67
C THR A 101 14.47 -15.37 -10.99
N LEU A 102 14.83 -15.41 -9.70
CA LEU A 102 14.95 -16.65 -8.93
C LEU A 102 13.64 -17.41 -8.84
N ILE A 103 12.52 -16.69 -8.64
CA ILE A 103 11.20 -17.30 -8.62
C ILE A 103 10.82 -17.82 -10.00
N GLY A 104 11.13 -17.06 -11.06
CA GLY A 104 10.94 -17.50 -12.43
C GLY A 104 11.67 -18.80 -12.71
N LEU A 105 12.90 -18.95 -12.22
CA LEU A 105 13.68 -20.18 -12.31
C LEU A 105 13.06 -21.33 -11.51
N GLU A 106 12.63 -21.07 -10.28
CA GLU A 106 11.98 -22.07 -9.42
C GLU A 106 10.72 -22.66 -10.06
N LEU A 107 9.97 -21.87 -10.83
CA LEU A 107 8.78 -22.33 -11.54
C LEU A 107 9.06 -23.34 -12.65
N PHE A 108 10.23 -23.30 -13.27
CA PHE A 108 10.60 -24.31 -14.28
C PHE A 108 10.78 -25.70 -13.67
N ILE A 109 11.07 -25.76 -12.37
CA ILE A 109 11.27 -27.00 -11.62
C ILE A 109 9.95 -27.50 -11.03
N LEU A 110 8.94 -26.63 -10.94
CA LEU A 110 7.63 -26.98 -10.39
C LEU A 110 6.74 -27.68 -11.40
N ASP A 111 6.16 -28.80 -10.98
CA ASP A 111 5.10 -29.49 -11.72
C ASP A 111 3.78 -28.71 -11.62
N LEU A 112 3.62 -27.71 -12.50
CA LEU A 112 2.42 -26.90 -12.63
C LEU A 112 1.28 -27.70 -13.25
N ASN A 113 0.64 -28.55 -12.45
CA ASN A 113 -0.57 -29.26 -12.86
C ASN A 113 -1.83 -28.38 -12.68
N ALA A 114 -2.93 -28.79 -13.33
CA ALA A 114 -4.19 -28.07 -13.26
C ALA A 114 -4.71 -27.89 -11.82
N SER A 115 -4.47 -28.86 -10.93
CA SER A 115 -4.90 -28.78 -9.54
C SER A 115 -4.15 -27.71 -8.75
N MET A 116 -2.85 -27.53 -8.99
CA MET A 116 -2.03 -26.49 -8.37
C MET A 116 -2.45 -25.10 -8.85
N ILE A 117 -2.70 -24.96 -10.16
CA ILE A 117 -3.17 -23.69 -10.74
C ILE A 117 -4.53 -23.32 -10.14
N LEU A 118 -5.47 -24.26 -10.10
CA LEU A 118 -6.80 -24.05 -9.53
C LEU A 118 -6.71 -23.71 -8.04
N GLY A 119 -5.87 -24.43 -7.29
CA GLY A 119 -5.62 -24.17 -5.88
C GLY A 119 -5.05 -22.78 -5.62
N GLY A 120 -4.10 -22.32 -6.43
CA GLY A 120 -3.53 -20.97 -6.35
C GLY A 120 -4.55 -19.88 -6.68
N ILE A 121 -5.43 -20.10 -7.66
CA ILE A 121 -6.53 -19.17 -7.98
C ILE A 121 -7.51 -19.08 -6.80
N ILE A 122 -7.90 -20.22 -6.22
CA ILE A 122 -8.78 -20.25 -5.05
C ILE A 122 -8.11 -19.53 -3.86
N ALA A 123 -6.82 -19.79 -3.61
CA ALA A 123 -6.05 -19.11 -2.57
C ALA A 123 -6.04 -17.59 -2.80
N PHE A 124 -5.85 -17.13 -4.03
CA PHE A 124 -5.93 -15.71 -4.39
C PHE A 124 -7.30 -15.13 -4.05
N VAL A 125 -8.39 -15.77 -4.47
CA VAL A 125 -9.75 -15.31 -4.20
C VAL A 125 -10.02 -15.23 -2.69
N ILE A 126 -9.67 -16.27 -1.93
CA ILE A 126 -9.84 -16.32 -0.47
C ILE A 126 -9.04 -15.21 0.20
N LEU A 127 -7.76 -15.03 -0.16
CA LEU A 127 -6.92 -13.99 0.43
C LEU A 127 -7.43 -12.58 0.09
N HIS A 128 -7.93 -12.38 -1.13
CA HIS A 128 -8.49 -11.11 -1.55
C HIS A 128 -9.77 -10.78 -0.78
N ILE A 129 -10.70 -11.73 -0.65
CA ILE A 129 -11.92 -11.58 0.16
C ILE A 129 -11.56 -11.34 1.63
N SER A 130 -10.60 -12.09 2.17
CA SER A 130 -10.14 -11.95 3.55
C SER A 130 -9.55 -10.56 3.81
N ARG A 131 -8.82 -9.99 2.85
CA ARG A 131 -8.32 -8.62 2.93
C ARG A 131 -9.45 -7.59 2.99
N PHE A 132 -10.45 -7.73 2.11
CA PHE A 132 -11.64 -6.88 2.16
C PHE A 132 -12.31 -6.99 3.53
N ALA A 133 -12.59 -8.20 4.00
CA ALA A 133 -13.20 -8.43 5.30
C ALA A 133 -12.38 -7.81 6.44
N ALA A 134 -11.06 -8.03 6.46
CA ALA A 134 -10.16 -7.51 7.49
C ALA A 134 -10.11 -5.98 7.52
N ASN A 135 -10.00 -5.32 6.35
CA ASN A 135 -10.00 -3.87 6.27
C ASN A 135 -11.35 -3.30 6.74
N PHE A 136 -12.46 -3.82 6.22
CA PHE A 136 -13.78 -3.35 6.63
C PHE A 136 -14.05 -3.59 8.11
N LEU A 137 -13.63 -4.74 8.66
CA LEU A 137 -13.76 -5.06 10.08
C LEU A 137 -12.90 -4.14 10.95
N ALA A 138 -11.64 -3.91 10.58
CA ALA A 138 -10.72 -3.05 11.31
C ALA A 138 -11.29 -1.63 11.46
N PHE A 139 -11.87 -1.08 10.40
CA PHE A 139 -12.48 0.27 10.43
C PHE A 139 -13.92 0.28 10.95
N ALA A 140 -14.62 -0.86 11.03
CA ALA A 140 -16.00 -0.92 11.55
C ALA A 140 -16.09 -0.48 13.02
N PHE A 141 -15.04 -0.75 13.80
CA PHE A 141 -14.92 -0.42 15.22
C PHE A 141 -14.48 1.03 15.50
N PHE A 142 -14.19 1.84 14.48
CA PHE A 142 -13.81 3.25 14.64
C PHE A 142 -14.93 4.18 14.13
N PRO A 143 -15.82 4.68 15.01
CA PRO A 143 -16.94 5.54 14.62
C PRO A 143 -16.50 6.86 13.96
N SER A 144 -15.32 7.36 14.34
CA SER A 144 -14.72 8.58 13.77
C SER A 144 -14.43 8.40 12.26
N PHE A 145 -14.02 7.20 11.86
CA PHE A 145 -13.73 6.89 10.45
C PHE A 145 -15.00 6.87 9.60
N ARG A 146 -16.15 6.41 10.14
CA ARG A 146 -17.44 6.52 9.41
C ARG A 146 -17.88 7.96 9.15
N LYS A 147 -17.42 8.91 9.96
CA LYS A 147 -17.79 10.32 9.85
C LYS A 147 -16.87 11.11 8.92
N LYS A 148 -15.59 10.73 8.79
CA LYS A 148 -14.58 11.43 7.97
C LYS A 148 -14.11 10.66 6.73
N SER A 149 -14.41 9.36 6.59
CA SER A 149 -13.94 8.58 5.43
C SER A 149 -14.67 9.01 4.17
N TYR A 150 -13.89 9.34 3.14
CA TYR A 150 -14.40 9.50 1.79
C TYR A 150 -15.02 8.20 1.28
N ASN A 151 -16.03 8.35 0.43
CA ASN A 151 -16.72 7.25 -0.21
C ASN A 151 -15.72 6.48 -1.10
N GLY A 152 -15.59 5.17 -0.87
CA GLY A 152 -14.70 4.32 -1.66
C GLY A 152 -13.25 4.21 -1.19
N SER A 153 -12.79 4.98 -0.20
CA SER A 153 -11.41 4.88 0.30
C SER A 153 -11.06 3.47 0.79
N LEU A 154 -11.97 2.81 1.53
CA LEU A 154 -11.76 1.42 1.95
C LEU A 154 -11.74 0.43 0.78
N ALA A 155 -12.54 0.68 -0.26
CA ALA A 155 -12.59 -0.19 -1.44
C ALA A 155 -11.29 -0.05 -2.25
N ILE A 156 -10.83 1.17 -2.48
CA ILE A 156 -9.56 1.47 -3.14
C ILE A 156 -8.38 0.91 -2.33
N LEU A 157 -8.38 1.13 -1.00
CA LEU A 157 -7.37 0.56 -0.10
C LEU A 157 -7.35 -0.96 -0.14
N SER A 158 -8.52 -1.60 -0.12
CA SER A 158 -8.62 -3.07 -0.16
C SER A 158 -8.21 -3.63 -1.51
N TRP A 159 -8.56 -2.96 -2.60
CA TRP A 159 -8.21 -3.38 -3.97
C TRP A 159 -6.72 -3.17 -4.27
N GLY A 160 -6.14 -2.02 -3.92
CA GLY A 160 -4.75 -1.65 -4.22
C GLY A 160 -3.67 -2.45 -3.47
N GLY A 161 -4.04 -3.45 -2.68
CA GLY A 161 -3.13 -4.28 -1.90
C GLY A 161 -2.42 -5.37 -2.67
N VAL A 162 -1.58 -4.99 -3.63
CA VAL A 162 -0.78 -5.93 -4.42
C VAL A 162 0.21 -6.68 -3.51
N ARG A 163 0.35 -8.00 -3.71
CA ARG A 163 1.40 -8.79 -3.06
C ARG A 163 2.68 -8.66 -3.90
N GLY A 164 3.83 -8.51 -3.24
CA GLY A 164 5.09 -8.19 -3.91
C GLY A 164 6.24 -9.14 -3.56
N GLY A 165 7.46 -8.68 -3.83
CA GLY A 165 8.70 -9.44 -3.68
C GLY A 165 8.94 -10.00 -2.28
N ILE A 166 8.46 -9.32 -1.22
CA ILE A 166 8.61 -9.79 0.17
C ILE A 166 7.92 -11.15 0.40
N SER A 167 6.71 -11.35 -0.16
CA SER A 167 5.99 -12.63 0.00
C SER A 167 6.76 -13.77 -0.66
N LEU A 168 7.44 -13.47 -1.76
CA LEU A 168 8.21 -14.44 -2.51
C LEU A 168 9.57 -14.73 -1.88
N ALA A 169 10.26 -13.71 -1.37
CA ALA A 169 11.49 -13.89 -0.61
C ALA A 169 11.24 -14.77 0.63
N LEU A 170 10.13 -14.52 1.34
CA LEU A 170 9.78 -15.29 2.53
C LEU A 170 9.44 -16.74 2.19
N ILE A 171 8.71 -16.99 1.09
CA ILE A 171 8.37 -18.37 0.74
C ILE A 171 9.61 -19.17 0.33
N LEU A 172 10.56 -18.56 -0.38
CA LEU A 172 11.83 -19.22 -0.73
C LEU A 172 12.68 -19.53 0.50
N ALA A 173 12.67 -18.63 1.50
CA ALA A 173 13.36 -18.87 2.77
C ALA A 173 12.71 -20.02 3.57
N VAL A 174 11.38 -20.06 3.61
CA VAL A 174 10.62 -21.02 4.44
C VAL A 174 10.44 -22.38 3.76
N ALA A 175 10.35 -22.43 2.43
CA ALA A 175 10.12 -23.67 1.68
C ALA A 175 11.27 -24.68 1.81
N ASN A 176 12.47 -24.21 2.16
CA ASN A 176 13.67 -25.03 2.36
C ASN A 176 13.82 -25.55 3.80
N VAL A 177 12.92 -25.16 4.71
CA VAL A 177 12.92 -25.63 6.11
C VAL A 177 12.55 -27.13 6.12
N PRO A 178 13.33 -28.01 6.79
CA PRO A 178 13.15 -29.46 6.74
C PRO A 178 11.72 -29.93 7.01
N GLU A 179 11.05 -29.31 7.99
CA GLU A 179 9.69 -29.63 8.43
C GLU A 179 8.63 -29.29 7.37
N LEU A 180 8.90 -28.27 6.53
CA LEU A 180 7.99 -27.77 5.51
C LEU A 180 8.36 -28.23 4.10
N ARG A 181 9.47 -28.95 3.95
CA ARG A 181 10.00 -29.40 2.66
C ARG A 181 9.00 -30.23 1.85
N GLN A 182 8.17 -31.03 2.52
CA GLN A 182 7.10 -31.81 1.87
C GLN A 182 6.02 -30.93 1.21
N TYR A 183 5.87 -29.68 1.65
CA TYR A 183 4.88 -28.73 1.15
C TYR A 183 5.51 -27.63 0.29
N SER A 184 6.83 -27.67 0.05
CA SER A 184 7.57 -26.61 -0.65
C SER A 184 6.94 -26.28 -2.01
N SER A 185 6.62 -27.31 -2.80
CA SER A 185 6.03 -27.14 -4.13
C SER A 185 4.68 -26.43 -4.09
N ILE A 186 3.83 -26.77 -3.11
CA ILE A 186 2.51 -26.15 -2.93
C ILE A 186 2.67 -24.71 -2.45
N LEU A 187 3.53 -24.49 -1.46
CA LEU A 187 3.79 -23.19 -0.85
C LEU A 187 4.33 -22.19 -1.89
N ILE A 188 5.36 -22.57 -2.64
CA ILE A 188 5.96 -21.75 -3.69
C ILE A 188 4.94 -21.54 -4.82
N GLY A 189 4.30 -22.61 -5.31
CA GLY A 189 3.33 -22.52 -6.41
C GLY A 189 2.16 -21.60 -6.10
N TYR A 190 1.53 -21.74 -4.93
CA TYR A 190 0.41 -20.89 -4.53
C TYR A 190 0.85 -19.46 -4.29
N THR A 191 1.98 -19.24 -3.61
CA THR A 191 2.49 -17.87 -3.36
C THR A 191 2.78 -17.16 -4.67
N PHE A 192 3.38 -17.85 -5.63
CA PHE A 192 3.63 -17.31 -6.96
C PHE A 192 2.32 -16.93 -7.67
N ILE A 193 1.36 -17.86 -7.77
CA ILE A 193 0.08 -17.61 -8.44
C ILE A 193 -0.64 -16.43 -7.79
N VAL A 194 -0.66 -16.37 -6.45
CA VAL A 194 -1.28 -15.26 -5.70
C VAL A 194 -0.60 -13.93 -6.00
N VAL A 195 0.74 -13.89 -6.00
CA VAL A 195 1.49 -12.67 -6.30
C VAL A 195 1.24 -12.21 -7.74
N LEU A 196 1.33 -13.13 -8.70
CA LEU A 196 1.07 -12.84 -10.12
C LEU A 196 -0.35 -12.33 -10.33
N LEU A 197 -1.36 -13.04 -9.82
CA LEU A 197 -2.75 -12.62 -9.94
C LEU A 197 -3.02 -11.30 -9.22
N SER A 198 -2.38 -11.05 -8.07
CA SER A 198 -2.53 -9.76 -7.39
C SER A 198 -1.90 -8.61 -8.19
N GLY A 199 -0.75 -8.82 -8.84
CA GLY A 199 -0.13 -7.82 -9.70
C GLY A 199 -1.00 -7.53 -10.92
N VAL A 200 -1.49 -8.58 -11.60
CA VAL A 200 -2.27 -8.44 -12.82
C VAL A 200 -3.69 -7.94 -12.52
N VAL A 201 -4.45 -8.63 -11.67
CA VAL A 201 -5.87 -8.31 -11.41
C VAL A 201 -6.00 -7.04 -10.56
N CYS A 202 -5.26 -6.95 -9.44
CA CYS A 202 -5.40 -5.80 -8.56
C CYS A 202 -4.68 -4.57 -9.12
N GLY A 203 -3.50 -4.75 -9.71
CA GLY A 203 -2.73 -3.65 -10.32
C GLY A 203 -3.44 -3.05 -11.54
N LEU A 204 -3.80 -3.86 -12.55
CA LEU A 204 -4.49 -3.37 -13.75
C LEU A 204 -5.95 -2.98 -13.48
N GLY A 205 -6.59 -3.56 -12.46
CA GLY A 205 -7.95 -3.22 -12.06
C GLY A 205 -8.06 -1.94 -11.22
N LEU A 206 -6.97 -1.48 -10.60
CA LEU A 206 -6.98 -0.32 -9.70
C LEU A 206 -7.52 0.96 -10.37
N PRO A 207 -7.11 1.34 -11.60
CA PRO A 207 -7.65 2.53 -12.26
C PRO A 207 -9.18 2.47 -12.41
N ALA A 208 -9.75 1.30 -12.73
CA ALA A 208 -11.19 1.15 -12.90
C ALA A 208 -11.95 1.29 -11.58
N VAL A 209 -11.39 0.75 -10.49
CA VAL A 209 -11.92 0.90 -9.14
C VAL A 209 -11.81 2.35 -8.67
N MET A 210 -10.72 3.05 -8.97
CA MET A 210 -10.57 4.47 -8.69
C MET A 210 -11.61 5.30 -9.44
N ASN A 211 -11.81 5.05 -10.73
CA ASN A 211 -12.81 5.73 -11.58
C ASN A 211 -14.27 5.54 -11.07
N ALA A 212 -14.53 4.54 -10.24
CA ALA A 212 -15.85 4.37 -9.61
C ALA A 212 -16.15 5.46 -8.57
N PHE A 213 -15.11 5.98 -7.91
CA PHE A 213 -15.23 6.95 -6.82
C PHE A 213 -14.65 8.33 -7.16
N TYR A 214 -13.69 8.41 -8.08
CA TYR A 214 -13.10 9.65 -8.57
C TYR A 214 -13.54 9.91 -10.00
N TYR A 215 -13.80 11.17 -10.32
CA TYR A 215 -14.16 11.57 -11.67
C TYR A 215 -12.93 11.54 -12.57
N ASN A 216 -13.07 10.86 -13.71
CA ASN A 216 -12.06 10.80 -14.75
C ASN A 216 -12.72 11.11 -16.10
N PRO A 217 -12.38 12.22 -16.77
CA PRO A 217 -12.97 12.58 -18.05
C PRO A 217 -12.61 11.58 -19.16
N ASN A 218 -11.48 10.89 -19.03
CA ASN A 218 -10.97 9.90 -19.98
C ASN A 218 -11.34 8.46 -19.58
N GLU A 219 -12.37 8.27 -18.76
CA GLU A 219 -12.88 6.95 -18.37
C GLU A 219 -13.27 6.13 -19.62
N GLU A 220 -12.67 4.95 -19.80
CA GLU A 220 -12.97 4.06 -20.91
C GLU A 220 -14.41 3.51 -20.79
N LYS A 221 -15.26 3.78 -21.79
CA LYS A 221 -16.69 3.41 -21.78
C LYS A 221 -17.06 2.31 -22.76
N GLU A 222 -16.12 1.89 -23.61
CA GLU A 222 -16.35 0.95 -24.71
C GLU A 222 -15.68 -0.41 -24.46
N GLY A 223 -16.21 -1.45 -25.11
CA GLY A 223 -15.67 -2.81 -25.05
C GLY A 223 -15.70 -3.47 -23.66
N LEU A 224 -14.81 -4.44 -23.45
CA LEU A 224 -14.68 -5.20 -22.20
C LEU A 224 -14.27 -4.31 -21.02
N LYS A 225 -13.40 -3.33 -21.26
CA LYS A 225 -12.99 -2.35 -20.25
C LYS A 225 -14.16 -1.46 -19.82
N GLY A 226 -14.99 -1.01 -20.76
CA GLY A 226 -16.24 -0.30 -20.45
C GLY A 226 -17.24 -1.13 -19.64
N LEU A 227 -17.38 -2.43 -19.93
CA LEU A 227 -18.23 -3.33 -19.14
C LEU A 227 -17.70 -3.49 -17.70
N TYR A 228 -16.39 -3.72 -17.56
CA TYR A 228 -15.74 -3.80 -16.25
C TYR A 228 -15.86 -2.48 -15.46
N GLN A 229 -15.72 -1.36 -16.14
CA GLN A 229 -15.90 -0.03 -15.56
C GLN A 229 -17.34 0.18 -15.06
N ARG A 230 -18.36 -0.25 -15.83
CA ARG A 230 -19.76 -0.22 -15.39
C ARG A 230 -20.01 -1.10 -14.16
N LEU A 231 -19.36 -2.26 -14.07
CA LEU A 231 -19.41 -3.13 -12.89
C LEU A 231 -18.78 -2.43 -11.67
N CYS A 232 -17.62 -1.81 -11.83
CA CYS A 232 -16.96 -1.06 -10.77
C CYS A 232 -17.80 0.15 -10.32
N ASN A 233 -18.45 0.87 -11.23
CA ASN A 233 -19.35 1.97 -10.90
C ASN A 233 -20.53 1.53 -10.00
N LYS A 234 -20.94 0.25 -10.04
CA LYS A 234 -21.95 -0.29 -9.08
C LYS A 234 -21.45 -0.37 -7.63
N LEU A 235 -20.13 -0.36 -7.40
CA LEU A 235 -19.55 -0.29 -6.06
C LEU A 235 -19.84 1.07 -5.40
N ASN A 236 -20.00 2.13 -6.20
CA ASN A 236 -20.35 3.45 -5.72
C ASN A 236 -21.85 3.57 -5.44
N ARG A 237 -22.27 3.13 -4.24
CA ARG A 237 -23.68 3.20 -3.81
C ARG A 237 -24.18 4.62 -3.54
N LYS A 238 -23.30 5.58 -3.22
CA LYS A 238 -23.70 6.96 -2.89
C LYS A 238 -23.93 7.82 -4.13
N GLY A 239 -23.37 7.45 -5.28
CA GLY A 239 -23.67 8.05 -6.58
C GLY A 239 -22.95 9.36 -6.89
N PHE A 240 -22.11 9.87 -5.98
CA PHE A 240 -21.25 11.03 -6.23
C PHE A 240 -19.79 10.59 -6.39
N LYS A 241 -19.02 11.34 -7.19
CA LYS A 241 -17.60 11.13 -7.45
C LYS A 241 -16.79 12.29 -6.85
N TYR A 242 -15.48 12.12 -6.69
CA TYR A 242 -14.57 13.16 -6.20
C TYR A 242 -13.62 13.69 -7.29
N ILE A 243 -13.13 14.92 -7.12
CA ILE A 243 -12.05 15.53 -7.92
C ILE A 243 -10.90 15.86 -6.98
N VAL A 244 -9.67 15.65 -7.43
CA VAL A 244 -8.47 16.15 -6.75
C VAL A 244 -8.05 17.45 -7.42
N GLY A 245 -7.90 18.52 -6.65
CA GLY A 245 -7.41 19.81 -7.09
C GLY A 245 -6.32 20.34 -6.16
N GLU A 246 -5.78 21.51 -6.48
CA GLU A 246 -4.84 22.22 -5.62
C GLU A 246 -5.47 23.53 -5.13
N ASP A 247 -5.28 23.85 -3.85
CA ASP A 247 -5.66 25.16 -3.31
C ASP A 247 -4.68 26.24 -3.77
N SER A 248 -5.00 27.50 -3.49
CA SER A 248 -4.15 28.65 -3.85
C SER A 248 -2.79 28.68 -3.14
N LYS A 249 -2.54 27.77 -2.19
CA LYS A 249 -1.28 27.59 -1.45
C LYS A 249 -0.51 26.35 -1.93
N GLY A 250 -1.00 25.63 -2.94
CA GLY A 250 -0.38 24.42 -3.47
C GLY A 250 -0.63 23.15 -2.65
N ASN A 251 -1.63 23.15 -1.75
CA ASN A 251 -2.05 21.94 -1.04
C ASN A 251 -3.10 21.18 -1.84
N GLU A 252 -2.98 19.85 -1.91
CA GLU A 252 -3.97 18.99 -2.54
C GLU A 252 -5.30 19.00 -1.76
N ILE A 253 -6.42 19.26 -2.44
CA ILE A 253 -7.78 19.25 -1.89
C ILE A 253 -8.66 18.26 -2.66
N ILE A 254 -9.54 17.57 -1.94
CA ILE A 254 -10.52 16.64 -2.53
C ILE A 254 -11.91 17.24 -2.42
N THR A 255 -12.56 17.50 -3.57
CA THR A 255 -13.91 18.08 -3.66
C THR A 255 -14.87 17.12 -4.34
N ILE A 256 -16.18 17.31 -4.17
CA ILE A 256 -17.19 16.45 -4.83
C ILE A 256 -17.37 16.93 -6.27
N TYR A 257 -17.36 16.00 -7.22
CA TYR A 257 -17.66 16.28 -8.62
C TYR A 257 -19.14 16.61 -8.78
N ASN A 258 -19.40 17.80 -9.33
CA ASN A 258 -20.72 18.30 -9.69
C ASN A 258 -21.73 18.29 -8.51
N PRO A 259 -21.45 19.05 -7.42
CA PRO A 259 -22.29 19.07 -6.22
C PRO A 259 -23.69 19.63 -6.51
N GLU A 260 -23.82 20.48 -7.53
CA GLU A 260 -25.07 21.10 -7.97
C GLU A 260 -26.11 20.07 -8.42
N VAL A 261 -25.70 18.98 -9.08
CA VAL A 261 -26.63 17.91 -9.52
C VAL A 261 -27.21 17.11 -8.34
N ILE A 262 -26.54 17.12 -7.18
CA ILE A 262 -27.04 16.51 -5.94
C ILE A 262 -28.00 17.46 -5.23
N LEU A 263 -27.83 18.77 -5.43
CA LEU A 263 -28.54 19.83 -4.73
C LEU A 263 -29.77 20.33 -5.50
N ASP A 264 -29.76 20.34 -6.83
CA ASP A 264 -30.84 20.92 -7.64
C ASP A 264 -31.11 20.15 -8.93
N ARG A 265 -32.37 19.71 -9.09
CA ARG A 265 -33.02 19.83 -10.40
C ARG A 265 -33.97 21.02 -10.27
N THR A 266 -33.64 22.12 -10.93
CA THR A 266 -34.53 23.28 -11.04
C THR A 266 -35.84 22.84 -11.68
N SER A 267 -36.96 23.00 -10.96
CA SER A 267 -38.28 23.05 -11.58
C SER A 267 -38.37 24.33 -12.42
N ASP A 268 -39.22 24.35 -13.45
CA ASP A 268 -39.39 25.45 -14.42
C ASP A 268 -39.72 26.84 -13.81
N ASP A 269 -39.89 26.94 -12.50
CA ASP A 269 -40.23 28.17 -11.75
C ASP A 269 -39.03 28.81 -11.01
N GLY A 270 -37.79 28.40 -11.27
CA GLY A 270 -36.59 29.11 -10.80
C GLY A 270 -36.34 29.10 -9.28
N VAL A 271 -37.09 28.30 -8.51
CA VAL A 271 -36.84 28.07 -7.09
C VAL A 271 -36.01 26.78 -6.95
N ALA A 272 -34.81 26.90 -6.38
CA ALA A 272 -33.95 25.77 -6.01
C ALA A 272 -34.64 24.93 -4.93
N ILE A 273 -35.18 23.76 -5.30
CA ILE A 273 -35.78 22.81 -4.35
C ILE A 273 -34.75 21.73 -4.10
N VAL A 274 -34.13 21.77 -2.92
CA VAL A 274 -33.22 20.72 -2.46
C VAL A 274 -34.02 19.42 -2.25
N HIS A 275 -34.09 18.59 -3.29
CA HIS A 275 -34.88 17.35 -3.27
C HIS A 275 -34.34 16.29 -2.30
N HIS A 276 -33.11 16.44 -1.76
CA HIS A 276 -32.47 15.50 -0.83
C HIS A 276 -31.68 16.22 0.28
N PRO A 277 -32.35 16.80 1.30
CA PRO A 277 -31.67 17.58 2.35
C PRO A 277 -30.60 16.80 3.12
N ALA A 278 -30.79 15.48 3.32
CA ALA A 278 -29.79 14.61 3.95
C ALA A 278 -28.50 14.46 3.13
N LYS A 279 -28.57 14.48 1.79
CA LYS A 279 -27.39 14.42 0.92
C LYS A 279 -26.65 15.77 0.89
N ALA A 280 -27.39 16.88 0.99
CA ALA A 280 -26.81 18.22 1.08
C ALA A 280 -25.97 18.42 2.34
N GLU A 281 -26.44 17.93 3.50
CA GLU A 281 -25.66 17.92 4.74
C GLU A 281 -24.43 17.00 4.65
N GLU A 282 -24.56 15.86 3.97
CA GLU A 282 -23.45 14.94 3.76
C GLU A 282 -22.35 15.55 2.87
N VAL A 283 -22.71 16.28 1.81
CA VAL A 283 -21.78 17.03 0.94
C VAL A 283 -21.03 18.09 1.75
N LYS A 284 -21.74 18.95 2.48
CA LYS A 284 -21.12 19.99 3.32
C LYS A 284 -20.16 19.42 4.37
N LYS A 285 -20.49 18.24 4.91
CA LYS A 285 -19.64 17.55 5.89
C LYS A 285 -18.37 16.95 5.26
N LEU A 286 -18.45 16.43 4.04
CA LEU A 286 -17.32 15.82 3.34
C LEU A 286 -16.35 16.86 2.77
N GLU A 287 -16.86 18.03 2.38
CA GLU A 287 -16.07 19.17 1.88
C GLU A 287 -15.48 20.05 3.00
N ASN A 288 -15.67 19.70 4.27
CA ASN A 288 -15.10 20.46 5.37
C ASN A 288 -13.56 20.42 5.33
N PRO A 289 -12.86 21.57 5.24
CA PRO A 289 -11.40 21.63 5.19
C PRO A 289 -10.70 21.03 6.42
N GLU A 290 -11.37 20.90 7.57
CA GLU A 290 -10.84 20.20 8.77
C GLU A 290 -10.92 18.66 8.71
N ASN A 291 -11.31 18.09 7.56
CA ASN A 291 -11.20 16.66 7.32
C ASN A 291 -9.76 16.21 7.05
N PHE A 292 -8.84 17.14 6.78
CA PHE A 292 -7.40 16.93 6.67
C PHE A 292 -6.65 17.37 7.93
#